data_AF-A0A1B8XXZ9-F1
#
_entry.id   AF-A0A1B8XXZ9-F1
#
_cell.length_a   1.000
_cell.length_b   1.000
_cell.length_c   1.000
_cell.angle_alpha   90.00
_cell.angle_beta   90.00
_cell.angle_gamma   90.00
#
_symmetry.space_group_name_H-M   'P 1'
#
loop_
_entity.id
_entity.type
_entity.pdbx_description
1 polymer ?
#
loop_
_entity_poly.entity_id
_entity_poly.type
_entity_poly.pdbx_seq_one_letter_code
_entity_poly.pdbx_strand_id
1 'polypeptide(L)'
;MAASGLTGLIKRVFPRLGAASLQSPVGIGPAPYPEALGRCYGAAPAAQQHPEPSPADFTQKLLVEPLKHPDFFNVKELFSLRELYDSRVHLGHKKGCRH
;
A
#
# COMPACT_ATOMS: atom_id res chain seq x y z
N MET A 1 -14.19 46.52 -20.30
CA MET A 1 -12.82 46.97 -19.98
C MET A 1 -12.24 46.02 -18.95
N ALA A 2 -11.13 45.39 -19.30
CA ALA A 2 -10.42 44.41 -18.49
C ALA A 2 -9.71 45.04 -17.30
N ALA A 3 -9.60 44.31 -16.19
CA ALA A 3 -8.55 44.53 -15.20
C ALA A 3 -8.20 43.19 -14.51
N SER A 4 -7.01 42.74 -14.86
CA SER A 4 -6.26 41.60 -14.36
C SER A 4 -5.81 41.81 -12.90
N GLY A 5 -5.68 40.75 -12.11
CA GLY A 5 -5.19 40.87 -10.72
C GLY A 5 -4.65 39.57 -10.13
N LEU A 6 -3.37 39.32 -10.40
CA LEU A 6 -2.35 38.53 -9.70
C LEU A 6 -2.73 37.31 -8.80
N THR A 7 -2.21 36.17 -9.25
CA THR A 7 -1.86 34.95 -8.49
C THR A 7 -0.81 35.19 -7.41
N GLY A 8 -1.05 34.73 -6.18
CA GLY A 8 -0.06 34.65 -5.10
C GLY A 8 0.14 33.21 -4.60
N LEU A 9 1.16 32.52 -5.12
CA LEU A 9 1.57 31.16 -4.74
C LEU A 9 2.57 31.24 -3.58
N ILE A 10 2.14 30.97 -2.35
CA ILE A 10 3.04 30.88 -1.19
C ILE A 10 3.64 29.47 -1.11
N LYS A 11 4.88 29.33 -1.59
CA LYS A 11 5.70 28.13 -1.40
C LYS A 11 6.26 28.12 0.03
N ARG A 12 5.73 27.27 0.91
CA ARG A 12 6.36 26.96 2.20
C ARG A 12 7.43 25.87 1.99
N VAL A 13 8.69 26.29 1.98
CA VAL A 13 9.86 25.43 2.07
C VAL A 13 10.11 25.16 3.55
N PHE A 14 10.02 23.89 3.97
CA PHE A 14 10.43 23.45 5.30
C PHE A 14 11.90 23.04 5.28
N PRO A 15 12.79 23.65 6.08
CA PRO A 15 14.11 23.11 6.33
C PRO A 15 14.03 22.20 7.55
N ARG A 16 14.41 20.92 7.42
CA ARG A 16 14.82 20.14 8.60
C ARG A 16 16.07 19.32 8.28
N LEU A 17 17.19 19.94 8.67
CA LEU A 17 18.27 19.40 9.50
C LEU A 17 18.64 17.94 9.23
N GLY A 18 19.82 17.76 8.65
CA GLY A 18 20.40 16.45 8.39
C GLY A 18 21.10 15.79 9.59
N ALA A 19 21.71 14.67 9.23
CA ALA A 19 22.85 13.97 9.83
C ALA A 19 22.68 13.36 11.23
N ALA A 20 22.72 12.03 11.29
CA ALA A 20 23.67 11.31 12.14
C ALA A 20 23.76 9.84 11.70
N SER A 21 24.89 9.50 11.10
CA SER A 21 25.44 8.14 11.07
C SER A 21 25.88 7.80 12.49
N LEU A 22 25.37 6.73 13.10
CA LEU A 22 26.03 6.10 14.25
C LEU A 22 25.96 4.58 14.16
N GLN A 23 27.16 4.04 14.21
CA GLN A 23 27.58 2.65 14.26
C GLN A 23 26.83 1.81 15.30
N SER A 24 26.63 0.55 14.93
CA SER A 24 26.45 -0.58 15.85
C SER A 24 27.65 -0.75 16.77
N PRO A 25 27.43 -1.12 18.04
CA PRO A 25 28.34 -2.01 18.72
C PRO A 25 27.66 -3.32 19.15
N VAL A 26 28.33 -4.41 18.81
CA VAL A 26 28.18 -5.73 19.42
C VAL A 26 28.52 -5.61 20.91
N GLY A 27 27.64 -6.11 21.78
CA GLY A 27 27.85 -6.14 23.23
C GLY A 27 27.28 -7.42 23.82
N ILE A 28 28.13 -8.44 23.91
CA ILE A 28 27.90 -9.69 24.65
C ILE A 28 28.11 -9.41 26.14
N GLY A 29 27.17 -9.84 26.98
CA GLY A 29 27.38 -9.94 28.43
C GLY A 29 26.09 -10.25 29.20
N PRO A 30 25.96 -11.41 29.86
CA PRO A 30 24.89 -11.67 30.81
C PRO A 30 25.24 -11.09 32.19
N ALA A 31 24.40 -10.21 32.73
CA ALA A 31 24.51 -9.74 34.12
C ALA A 31 23.46 -10.47 35.00
N PRO A 32 23.85 -11.04 36.17
CA PRO A 32 22.95 -11.84 37.00
C PRO A 32 22.54 -11.14 38.31
N TYR A 33 21.28 -10.74 38.50
CA TYR A 33 20.68 -10.42 39.82
C TYR A 33 19.19 -10.04 39.68
N PRO A 34 18.38 -10.00 40.77
CA PRO A 34 18.18 -10.94 41.87
C PRO A 34 16.67 -11.33 42.02
N GLU A 35 16.37 -12.24 42.95
CA GLU A 35 15.02 -12.72 43.27
C GLU A 35 14.09 -11.67 43.93
N ALA A 36 12.79 -11.98 43.85
CA ALA A 36 11.67 -11.55 44.69
C ALA A 36 10.99 -10.18 44.40
N LEU A 37 9.78 -10.23 43.81
CA LEU A 37 8.54 -9.93 44.54
C LEU A 37 7.30 -10.22 43.67
N GLY A 38 6.25 -10.75 44.29
CA GLY A 38 5.04 -11.28 43.65
C GLY A 38 4.34 -10.35 42.66
N ARG A 39 4.02 -10.89 41.49
CA ARG A 39 3.19 -10.26 40.46
C ARG A 39 1.94 -11.13 40.29
N CYS A 40 0.86 -10.75 40.96
CA CYS A 40 -0.45 -11.34 40.71
C CYS A 40 -0.95 -10.81 39.36
N TYR A 41 -0.74 -11.57 38.30
CA TYR A 41 -1.35 -11.28 37.00
C TYR A 41 -2.81 -11.72 37.05
N GLY A 42 -3.74 -10.78 36.97
CA GLY A 42 -5.15 -11.08 36.76
C GLY A 42 -5.31 -11.89 35.48
N ALA A 43 -6.01 -13.03 35.57
CA ALA A 43 -6.30 -13.86 34.42
C ALA A 43 -7.32 -13.13 33.52
N ALA A 44 -6.85 -12.61 32.38
CA ALA A 44 -7.74 -12.16 31.33
C ALA A 44 -8.44 -13.39 30.71
N PRO A 45 -9.74 -13.33 30.38
CA PRO A 45 -10.44 -14.44 29.75
C PRO A 45 -9.77 -14.76 28.40
N ALA A 46 -9.49 -16.04 28.18
CA ALA A 46 -8.96 -16.52 26.92
C ALA A 46 -9.94 -16.21 25.79
N ALA A 47 -9.47 -15.53 24.75
CA ALA A 47 -10.24 -15.31 23.54
C ALA A 47 -10.69 -16.68 22.99
N GLN A 48 -11.99 -16.81 22.69
CA GLN A 48 -12.53 -18.01 22.05
C GLN A 48 -11.80 -18.21 20.72
N GLN A 49 -11.09 -19.34 20.61
CA GLN A 49 -10.46 -19.77 19.37
C GLN A 49 -11.57 -20.13 18.38
N HIS A 50 -11.82 -19.24 17.42
CA HIS A 50 -12.59 -19.59 16.24
C HIS A 50 -11.79 -20.64 15.46
N PRO A 51 -12.40 -21.67 14.85
CA PRO A 51 -11.68 -22.62 14.04
C PRO A 51 -10.88 -21.88 12.97
N GLU A 52 -9.56 -22.01 13.00
CA GLU A 52 -8.69 -21.46 11.98
C GLU A 52 -9.05 -22.12 10.64
N PRO A 53 -9.43 -21.35 9.61
CA PRO A 53 -9.76 -21.92 8.31
C PRO A 53 -8.53 -22.65 7.77
N SER A 54 -8.72 -23.84 7.22
CA SER A 54 -7.60 -24.56 6.63
C SER A 54 -7.00 -23.73 5.49
N PRO A 55 -5.67 -23.73 5.31
CA PRO A 55 -5.02 -22.95 4.24
C PRO A 55 -5.53 -23.36 2.85
N ALA A 56 -6.03 -24.59 2.70
CA ALA A 56 -6.66 -25.06 1.47
C ALA A 56 -7.98 -24.33 1.18
N ASP A 57 -8.84 -24.14 2.18
CA ASP A 57 -10.12 -23.44 2.02
C ASP A 57 -9.93 -21.96 1.71
N PHE A 58 -8.92 -21.34 2.32
CA PHE A 58 -8.54 -19.96 2.05
C PHE A 58 -8.04 -19.80 0.60
N THR A 59 -7.15 -20.69 0.16
CA THR A 59 -6.61 -20.68 -1.20
C THR A 59 -7.71 -20.89 -2.24
N GLN A 60 -8.64 -21.82 -1.98
CA GLN A 60 -9.79 -22.05 -2.86
C GLN A 60 -10.67 -20.81 -2.96
N LYS A 61 -10.99 -20.14 -1.85
CA LYS A 61 -11.78 -18.90 -1.88
C LYS A 61 -11.07 -17.78 -2.65
N LEU A 62 -9.77 -17.60 -2.44
CA LEU A 62 -8.99 -16.58 -3.15
C LEU A 62 -8.91 -16.81 -4.67
N LEU A 63 -8.80 -18.06 -5.11
CA LEU A 63 -8.64 -18.37 -6.53
C LEU A 63 -9.98 -18.50 -7.25
N VAL A 64 -11.01 -19.02 -6.57
CA VAL A 64 -12.31 -19.30 -7.19
C VAL A 64 -13.21 -18.07 -7.19
N GLU A 65 -13.17 -17.23 -6.15
CA GLU A 65 -14.06 -16.08 -6.05
C GLU A 65 -13.89 -15.05 -7.18
N PRO A 66 -12.66 -14.64 -7.58
CA PRO A 66 -12.48 -13.68 -8.67
C PRO A 66 -13.05 -14.15 -10.02
N LEU A 67 -13.06 -15.47 -10.25
CA LEU A 67 -13.53 -16.06 -11.51
C LEU A 67 -15.05 -16.02 -11.68
N LYS A 68 -15.82 -15.76 -10.60
CA LYS A 68 -17.28 -15.67 -10.64
C LYS A 68 -17.78 -14.31 -11.15
N HIS A 69 -16.92 -13.30 -11.14
CA HIS A 69 -17.29 -11.92 -11.46
C HIS A 69 -16.73 -11.53 -12.83
N PRO A 70 -17.55 -10.93 -13.72
CA PRO A 70 -17.09 -10.59 -15.09
C PRO A 70 -16.02 -9.52 -15.12
N ASP A 71 -15.96 -8.66 -14.10
CA ASP A 71 -14.94 -7.60 -13.96
C ASP A 71 -14.60 -7.42 -12.48
N PHE A 72 -13.97 -8.43 -11.88
CA PHE A 72 -13.65 -8.46 -10.45
C PHE A 72 -12.74 -7.30 -10.00
N PHE A 73 -11.81 -6.89 -10.85
CA PHE A 73 -10.85 -5.83 -10.57
C PHE A 73 -11.31 -4.46 -11.08
N ASN A 74 -12.53 -4.38 -11.65
CA ASN A 74 -13.12 -3.17 -12.19
C ASN A 74 -12.23 -2.44 -13.22
N VAL A 75 -11.50 -3.19 -14.05
CA VAL A 75 -10.46 -2.65 -14.96
C VAL A 75 -11.05 -1.69 -16.00
N LYS A 76 -12.34 -1.85 -16.31
CA LYS A 76 -13.06 -0.97 -17.25
C LYS A 76 -13.09 0.50 -16.85
N GLU A 77 -12.85 0.83 -15.57
CA GLU A 77 -12.85 2.22 -15.11
C GLU A 77 -11.52 2.94 -15.33
N LEU A 78 -10.45 2.20 -15.65
CA LEU A 78 -9.10 2.77 -15.83
C LEU A 78 -8.96 3.56 -17.13
N PHE A 79 -9.79 3.30 -18.13
CA PHE A 79 -9.78 4.02 -19.39
C PHE A 79 -11.18 4.09 -19.99
N SER A 80 -11.45 5.20 -20.67
CA SER A 80 -12.64 5.42 -21.48
C SER A 80 -12.30 5.48 -22.96
N LEU A 81 -13.30 5.28 -23.83
CA LEU A 81 -13.14 5.47 -25.28
C LEU A 81 -12.64 6.88 -25.62
N ARG A 82 -13.05 7.88 -24.84
CA ARG A 82 -12.59 9.26 -25.02
C ARG A 82 -11.10 9.40 -24.72
N GLU A 83 -10.62 8.83 -23.61
CA GLU A 83 -9.20 8.88 -23.24
C GLU A 83 -8.31 8.12 -24.24
N LEU A 84 -8.79 7.00 -24.77
CA LEU A 84 -8.13 6.28 -25.85
C LEU A 84 -8.05 7.14 -27.12
N TYR A 85 -9.14 7.84 -27.48
CA TYR A 85 -9.13 8.74 -28.63
C TYR A 85 -8.16 9.92 -28.44
N ASP A 86 -8.23 10.59 -27.29
CA ASP A 86 -7.42 11.77 -26.95
C ASP A 86 -5.91 11.43 -26.89
N SER A 87 -5.56 10.20 -26.47
CA SER A 87 -4.17 9.71 -26.49
C SER A 87 -3.67 9.28 -27.87
N ARG A 88 -4.47 9.48 -28.93
CA ARG A 88 -4.12 9.22 -30.34
C ARG A 88 -3.82 7.76 -30.68
N VAL A 89 -4.35 6.81 -29.89
CA VAL A 89 -4.18 5.36 -30.19
C VAL A 89 -4.83 4.95 -31.51
N HIS A 90 -5.73 5.78 -32.03
CA HIS A 90 -6.47 5.56 -33.28
C HIS A 90 -5.64 5.87 -34.55
N LEU A 91 -4.42 6.38 -34.43
CA LEU A 91 -3.56 6.68 -35.59
C LEU A 91 -2.79 5.44 -36.04
N GLY A 92 -3.10 4.95 -37.24
CA GLY A 92 -2.39 3.83 -37.88
C GLY A 92 -1.27 4.26 -38.83
N HIS A 93 -0.49 3.28 -39.31
CA HIS A 93 0.52 3.49 -40.35
C HIS A 93 -0.08 3.76 -41.74
N LYS A 94 0.76 4.23 -42.67
CA LYS A 94 0.37 4.48 -44.06
C LYS A 94 -0.06 3.19 -44.78
N LYS A 95 -0.89 3.37 -45.80
CA LYS A 95 -1.29 2.29 -46.71
C LYS A 95 -0.05 1.63 -47.32
N GLY A 96 0.01 0.30 -47.27
CA GLY A 96 1.16 -0.50 -47.74
C GLY A 96 2.19 -0.85 -46.65
N CYS A 97 2.10 -0.25 -45.45
CA CYS A 97 2.92 -0.62 -44.29
C CYS A 97 2.18 -1.52 -43.29
N ARG A 98 1.11 -2.20 -43.76
CA ARG A 98 0.40 -3.21 -42.97
C ARG A 98 1.24 -4.49 -42.90
N HIS A 99 1.18 -5.19 -41.77
CA HIS A 99 1.64 -6.58 -41.68
C HIS A 99 0.65 -7.47 -42.45
#